data_AF-A0A382Q6S6-F1
#
_entry.id   AF-A0A382Q6S6-F1
#
_cell.length_a   1.000
_cell.length_b   1.000
_cell.length_c   1.000
_cell.angle_alpha   90.00
_cell.angle_beta   90.00
_cell.angle_gamma   90.00
#
_symmetry.space_group_name_H-M   'P 1'
#
loop_
_entity.id
_entity.type
_entity.pdbx_description
1 polymer ?
#
loop_
_entity_poly.entity_id
_entity_poly.type
_entity_poly.pdbx_seq_one_letter_code
_entity_poly.pdbx_strand_id
1 'polypeptide(L)'
;PIFPQLVKPYRDMKVDSRNIVKPGYVFPLKQAKGSAKLKVTCVVANQKVIQPPKNVRLAKNPLTGTVPAKPEDLSDNANSVATLFELGAFRFIDCGDLTWNVEAKLVTPFNVIGTVDVYQVNHHGLDSSNNPVMINSLAPTVSVMNNGHTKGCGAGSFAALKGAKSIQAMWQVHKNLRKKDPENNTIEDYIANLTDRDGCKGHYLKLSVAADGKTYSMSNPRNGQKVTYQTKKR
;
A
#
# COMPACT_ATOMS: atom_id res chain seq x y z
N PRO A 1 23.15 -10.87 -15.69
CA PRO A 1 23.49 -9.44 -15.49
C PRO A 1 23.29 -9.04 -14.02
N ILE A 2 24.23 -8.29 -13.43
CA ILE A 2 24.05 -7.74 -12.08
C ILE A 2 23.00 -6.62 -12.09
N PHE A 3 22.31 -6.37 -10.98
CA PHE A 3 21.22 -5.40 -10.92
C PHE A 3 21.55 -4.01 -11.52
N PRO A 4 22.74 -3.42 -11.28
CA PRO A 4 23.11 -2.15 -11.93
C PRO A 4 23.09 -2.17 -13.45
N GLN A 5 23.39 -3.30 -14.09
CA GLN A 5 23.32 -3.47 -15.54
C GLN A 5 21.88 -3.60 -16.02
N LEU A 6 21.02 -4.29 -15.25
CA LEU A 6 19.59 -4.46 -15.59
C LEU A 6 18.84 -3.13 -15.60
N VAL A 7 19.20 -2.20 -14.72
CA VAL A 7 18.53 -0.88 -14.62
C VAL A 7 19.20 0.22 -15.44
N LYS A 8 20.32 -0.05 -16.13
CA LYS A 8 21.02 0.94 -16.95
C LYS A 8 20.10 1.62 -17.97
N PRO A 9 19.24 0.91 -18.73
CA PRO A 9 18.33 1.56 -19.67
C PRO A 9 17.38 2.55 -18.98
N TYR A 10 16.86 2.20 -17.79
CA TYR A 10 15.99 3.09 -17.00
C TYR A 10 16.75 4.31 -16.46
N ARG A 11 17.98 4.14 -15.98
CA ARG A 11 18.80 5.24 -15.45
C ARG A 11 19.20 6.25 -16.53
N ASP A 12 19.59 5.72 -17.68
CA ASP A 12 20.17 6.49 -18.79
C ASP A 12 19.12 6.91 -19.81
N MET A 13 17.83 6.58 -19.61
CA MET A 13 16.78 6.96 -20.55
C MET A 13 16.75 8.48 -20.72
N LYS A 14 16.78 8.92 -21.97
CA LYS A 14 16.57 10.32 -22.32
C LYS A 14 15.14 10.68 -21.93
N VAL A 15 14.99 11.70 -21.09
CA VAL A 15 13.70 12.23 -20.67
C VAL A 15 13.63 13.71 -21.01
N ASP A 16 12.46 14.19 -21.40
CA ASP A 16 12.25 15.60 -21.69
C ASP A 16 12.36 16.46 -20.43
N SER A 17 11.90 15.94 -19.28
CA SER A 17 12.01 16.59 -17.98
C SER A 17 12.04 15.59 -16.82
N ARG A 18 12.57 16.02 -15.67
CA ARG A 18 12.53 15.28 -14.39
C ARG A 18 11.88 16.16 -13.32
N ASN A 19 10.83 15.65 -12.68
CA ASN A 19 10.20 16.30 -11.54
C ASN A 19 10.63 15.61 -10.26
N ILE A 20 11.35 16.32 -9.39
CA ILE A 20 11.76 15.78 -8.09
C ILE A 20 10.60 15.97 -7.11
N VAL A 21 10.02 14.85 -6.65
CA VAL A 21 9.01 14.86 -5.60
C VAL A 21 9.67 14.81 -4.22
N LYS A 22 9.02 15.46 -3.26
CA LYS A 22 9.42 15.50 -1.85
C LYS A 22 8.19 15.31 -0.97
N PRO A 23 8.33 14.84 0.27
CA PRO A 23 7.18 14.70 1.15
C PRO A 23 6.42 16.02 1.30
N GLY A 24 5.09 15.98 1.17
CA GLY A 24 4.21 17.14 1.09
C GLY A 24 3.93 17.65 -0.34
N TYR A 25 4.62 17.13 -1.36
CA TYR A 25 4.31 17.47 -2.75
C TYR A 25 2.90 16.96 -3.12
N VAL A 26 2.07 17.86 -3.64
CA VAL A 26 0.73 17.53 -4.13
C VAL A 26 0.75 17.48 -5.65
N PHE A 27 0.36 16.35 -6.23
CA PHE A 27 0.40 16.16 -7.68
C PHE A 27 -0.67 17.03 -8.37
N PRO A 28 -0.30 17.77 -9.44
CA PRO A 28 -1.23 18.64 -10.16
C PRO A 28 -2.11 17.82 -11.12
N LEU A 29 -3.08 17.10 -10.56
CA LEU A 29 -3.99 16.26 -11.33
C LEU A 29 -5.18 17.07 -11.86
N LYS A 30 -5.57 16.77 -13.11
CA LYS A 30 -6.84 17.24 -13.66
C LYS A 30 -7.99 16.47 -13.00
N GLN A 31 -9.06 17.17 -12.67
CA GLN A 31 -10.23 16.58 -12.03
C GLN A 31 -11.45 16.63 -12.97
N ALA A 32 -12.26 15.57 -12.94
CA ALA A 32 -13.55 15.56 -13.62
C ALA A 32 -14.53 16.52 -12.93
N LYS A 33 -15.39 17.18 -13.71
CA LYS A 33 -16.47 18.01 -13.17
C LYS A 33 -17.45 17.14 -12.37
N GLY A 34 -17.94 17.64 -11.24
CA GLY A 34 -18.95 16.97 -10.43
C GLY A 34 -18.42 15.85 -9.51
N SER A 35 -17.11 15.58 -9.47
CA SER A 35 -16.52 14.69 -8.47
C SER A 35 -16.13 15.45 -7.20
N ALA A 36 -16.06 14.72 -6.09
CA ALA A 36 -15.36 15.18 -4.90
C ALA A 36 -13.90 15.56 -5.23
N LYS A 37 -13.31 16.40 -4.38
CA LYS A 37 -11.93 16.87 -4.55
C LYS A 37 -10.97 15.69 -4.54
N LEU A 38 -10.20 15.53 -5.62
CA LEU A 38 -9.07 14.60 -5.68
C LEU A 38 -7.81 15.31 -5.20
N LYS A 39 -7.08 14.67 -4.29
CA LYS A 39 -5.76 15.11 -3.86
C LYS A 39 -4.85 13.90 -3.77
N VAL A 40 -3.70 13.98 -4.41
CA VAL A 40 -2.65 12.96 -4.29
C VAL A 40 -1.43 13.63 -3.71
N THR A 41 -0.98 13.13 -2.57
CA THR A 41 0.15 13.70 -1.82
C THR A 41 1.27 12.69 -1.74
N CYS A 42 2.48 13.08 -2.11
CA CYS A 42 3.69 12.34 -1.78
C CYS A 42 3.91 12.43 -0.27
N VAL A 43 3.84 11.30 0.44
CA VAL A 43 4.01 11.24 1.90
C VAL A 43 5.35 10.68 2.32
N VAL A 44 6.03 9.95 1.43
CA VAL A 44 7.43 9.53 1.58
C VAL A 44 8.16 9.74 0.26
N ALA A 45 9.38 10.25 0.32
CA ALA A 45 10.34 10.23 -0.77
C ALA A 45 11.75 10.40 -0.20
N ASN A 46 12.74 9.71 -0.79
CA ASN A 46 14.14 9.79 -0.36
C ASN A 46 14.30 9.54 1.16
N GLN A 47 13.61 8.50 1.66
CA GLN A 47 13.57 8.08 3.08
C GLN A 47 13.04 9.12 4.08
N LYS A 48 12.55 10.27 3.60
CA LYS A 48 11.94 11.31 4.42
C LYS A 48 10.44 11.15 4.42
N VAL A 49 9.81 11.39 5.57
CA VAL A 49 8.35 11.32 5.75
C VAL A 49 7.74 12.71 5.85
N ILE A 50 6.50 12.85 5.40
CA ILE A 50 5.72 14.08 5.53
C ILE A 50 5.61 14.49 7.00
N GLN A 51 5.71 15.79 7.25
CA GLN A 51 5.50 16.36 8.57
C GLN A 51 4.08 16.91 8.68
N PRO A 52 3.43 16.83 9.85
CA PRO A 52 2.16 17.49 10.05
C PRO A 52 2.33 19.01 9.87
N PRO A 53 1.26 19.74 9.52
CA PRO A 53 1.30 21.21 9.49
C PRO A 53 1.79 21.77 10.83
N LYS A 54 2.54 22.88 10.82
CA LYS A 54 3.18 23.45 12.03
C LYS A 54 2.20 23.77 13.17
N ASN A 55 0.93 24.05 12.84
CA ASN A 55 -0.14 24.35 13.78
C ASN A 55 -0.93 23.12 14.25
N VAL A 56 -0.61 21.93 13.75
CA VAL A 56 -1.29 20.68 14.14
C VAL A 56 -0.46 19.98 15.21
N ARG A 57 -1.09 19.75 16.37
CA ARG A 57 -0.54 18.89 17.44
C ARG A 57 -1.20 17.52 17.33
N LEU A 58 -0.39 16.49 17.06
CA LEU A 58 -0.86 15.11 17.01
C LEU A 58 -0.70 14.46 18.39
N ALA A 59 -1.70 13.66 18.79
CA ALA A 59 -1.55 12.78 19.93
C ALA A 59 -0.49 11.70 19.63
N LYS A 60 0.29 11.32 20.64
CA LYS A 60 1.25 10.23 20.53
C LYS A 60 0.51 8.95 20.13
N ASN A 61 1.05 8.23 19.16
CA ASN A 61 0.53 6.94 18.75
C ASN A 61 0.76 5.92 19.88
N PRO A 62 -0.29 5.30 20.45
CA PRO A 62 -0.14 4.33 21.54
C PRO A 62 0.65 3.07 21.15
N LEU A 63 0.78 2.79 19.84
CA LEU A 63 1.57 1.67 19.32
C LEU A 63 3.07 1.99 19.16
N THR A 64 3.50 3.20 19.52
CA THR A 64 4.91 3.60 19.47
C THR A 64 5.77 2.66 20.32
N GLY A 65 6.71 1.97 19.67
CA GLY A 65 7.69 1.10 20.35
C GLY A 65 7.19 -0.31 20.70
N THR A 66 5.96 -0.69 20.32
CA THR A 66 5.43 -2.05 20.57
C THR A 66 6.02 -3.11 19.65
N VAL A 67 6.62 -2.69 18.53
CA VAL A 67 7.29 -3.55 17.56
C VAL A 67 8.72 -3.06 17.38
N PRO A 68 9.74 -3.92 17.54
CA PRO A 68 11.14 -3.52 17.40
C PRO A 68 11.48 -3.13 15.94
N ALA A 69 12.46 -2.25 15.81
CA ALA A 69 13.07 -1.95 14.52
C ALA A 69 13.81 -3.17 13.96
N LYS A 70 13.98 -3.20 12.64
CA LYS A 70 14.86 -4.14 11.94
C LYS A 70 16.20 -3.47 11.63
N PRO A 71 17.24 -4.21 11.21
CA PRO A 71 18.42 -3.60 10.60
C PRO A 71 18.02 -2.62 9.48
N GLU A 72 18.81 -1.58 9.29
CA GLU A 72 18.58 -0.59 8.25
C GLU A 72 18.59 -1.26 6.87
N ASP A 73 17.59 -0.93 6.04
CA ASP A 73 17.55 -1.36 4.66
C ASP A 73 18.26 -0.32 3.79
N LEU A 74 19.39 -0.73 3.22
CA LEU A 74 20.23 0.10 2.34
C LEU A 74 19.88 -0.06 0.85
N SER A 75 18.86 -0.86 0.52
CA SER A 75 18.38 -1.03 -0.85
C SER A 75 17.52 0.15 -1.30
N ASP A 76 17.25 0.21 -2.61
CA ASP A 76 16.41 1.26 -3.18
C ASP A 76 14.94 1.18 -2.72
N ASN A 77 14.51 0.04 -2.16
CA ASN A 77 13.17 -0.10 -1.60
C ASN A 77 12.90 0.88 -0.45
N ALA A 78 13.92 1.18 0.36
CA ALA A 78 13.84 2.21 1.40
C ALA A 78 13.59 3.62 0.82
N ASN A 79 13.95 3.86 -0.44
CA ASN A 79 13.71 5.12 -1.16
C ASN A 79 12.33 5.20 -1.83
N SER A 80 11.47 4.18 -1.66
CA SER A 80 10.13 4.15 -2.26
C SER A 80 9.38 5.48 -2.09
N VAL A 81 8.75 5.93 -3.17
CA VAL A 81 7.82 7.06 -3.12
C VAL A 81 6.47 6.55 -2.65
N ALA A 82 6.04 7.00 -1.47
CA ALA A 82 4.70 6.68 -0.96
C ALA A 82 3.73 7.80 -1.27
N THR A 83 2.51 7.42 -1.64
CA THR A 83 1.45 8.34 -2.05
C THR A 83 0.16 8.06 -1.28
N LEU A 84 -0.45 9.15 -0.82
CA LEU A 84 -1.78 9.15 -0.23
C LEU A 84 -2.74 9.76 -1.25
N PHE A 85 -3.72 8.97 -1.67
CA PHE A 85 -4.83 9.37 -2.52
C PHE A 85 -6.04 9.71 -1.65
N GLU A 86 -6.64 10.87 -1.89
CA GLU A 86 -7.83 11.33 -1.19
C GLU A 86 -8.88 11.76 -2.23
N LEU A 87 -10.07 11.15 -2.21
CA LEU A 87 -11.21 11.58 -3.02
C LEU A 87 -12.36 11.92 -2.07
N GLY A 88 -12.56 13.22 -1.80
CA GLY A 88 -13.41 13.64 -0.69
C GLY A 88 -12.91 13.05 0.63
N ALA A 89 -13.73 12.24 1.29
CA ALA A 89 -13.34 11.54 2.52
C ALA A 89 -12.62 10.21 2.27
N PHE A 90 -12.70 9.61 1.08
CA PHE A 90 -12.05 8.33 0.81
C PHE A 90 -10.54 8.48 0.82
N ARG A 91 -9.82 7.54 1.45
CA ARG A 91 -8.35 7.55 1.51
C ARG A 91 -7.75 6.20 1.14
N PHE A 92 -6.83 6.20 0.18
CA PHE A 92 -6.04 5.05 -0.25
C PHE A 92 -4.55 5.38 -0.11
N ILE A 93 -3.79 4.48 0.50
CA ILE A 93 -2.32 4.62 0.59
C ILE A 93 -1.62 3.52 -0.19
N ASP A 94 -0.68 3.94 -1.03
CA ASP A 94 0.24 3.09 -1.78
C ASP A 94 1.67 3.53 -1.46
N CYS A 95 2.45 2.64 -0.84
CA CYS A 95 3.85 2.91 -0.52
C CYS A 95 4.83 2.12 -1.38
N GLY A 96 4.37 1.46 -2.45
CA GLY A 96 5.23 0.60 -3.28
C GLY A 96 5.94 -0.44 -2.42
N ASP A 97 7.27 -0.48 -2.49
CA ASP A 97 8.11 -1.44 -1.78
C ASP A 97 8.68 -0.88 -0.47
N LEU A 98 8.05 0.14 0.13
CA LEU A 98 8.51 0.79 1.36
C LEU A 98 8.80 -0.22 2.48
N THR A 99 9.87 -0.01 3.23
CA THR A 99 10.42 -1.01 4.15
C THR A 99 10.18 -0.69 5.61
N TRP A 100 10.27 -1.73 6.44
CA TRP A 100 9.82 -1.80 7.84
C TRP A 100 10.11 -0.57 8.71
N ASN A 101 11.34 -0.05 8.65
CA ASN A 101 11.75 1.08 9.47
C ASN A 101 11.21 2.41 8.92
N VAL A 102 11.07 2.57 7.61
CA VAL A 102 10.52 3.79 7.01
C VAL A 102 8.99 3.82 7.13
N GLU A 103 8.35 2.67 7.01
CA GLU A 103 6.93 2.47 7.36
C GLU A 103 6.62 2.95 8.78
N ALA A 104 7.44 2.55 9.76
CA ALA A 104 7.25 2.96 11.15
C ALA A 104 7.32 4.48 11.34
N LYS A 105 8.17 5.19 10.58
CA LYS A 105 8.31 6.67 10.64
C LYS A 105 7.04 7.41 10.22
N LEU A 106 6.17 6.80 9.42
CA LEU A 106 4.86 7.38 9.06
C LEU A 106 3.90 7.44 10.25
N VAL A 107 4.15 6.64 11.29
CA VAL A 107 3.22 6.47 12.40
C VAL A 107 3.84 6.62 13.79
N THR A 108 5.15 6.82 13.88
CA THR A 108 5.90 6.87 15.15
C THR A 108 6.75 8.13 15.25
N PRO A 109 6.69 8.89 16.36
CA PRO A 109 5.78 8.71 17.51
C PRO A 109 4.35 9.19 17.24
N PHE A 110 4.08 9.76 16.07
CA PHE A 110 2.78 10.31 15.68
C PHE A 110 2.29 9.69 14.38
N ASN A 111 1.00 9.39 14.30
CA ASN A 111 0.36 9.01 13.05
C ASN A 111 0.15 10.25 12.15
N VAL A 112 1.13 10.54 11.29
CA VAL A 112 1.09 11.70 10.38
C VAL A 112 0.22 11.47 9.15
N ILE A 113 -0.22 10.22 8.93
CA ILE A 113 -1.14 9.87 7.86
C ILE A 113 -2.59 9.93 8.35
N GLY A 114 -2.88 9.48 9.57
CA GLY A 114 -4.23 9.20 10.04
C GLY A 114 -4.73 7.84 9.56
N THR A 115 -6.05 7.63 9.55
CA THR A 115 -6.65 6.36 9.10
C THR A 115 -6.92 6.34 7.60
N VAL A 116 -6.89 5.16 6.98
CA VAL A 116 -7.15 4.95 5.56
C VAL A 116 -8.30 3.95 5.34
N ASP A 117 -8.89 3.97 4.16
CA ASP A 117 -9.91 3.01 3.75
C ASP A 117 -9.26 1.78 3.11
N VAL A 118 -8.31 2.02 2.20
CA VAL A 118 -7.58 0.98 1.47
C VAL A 118 -6.08 1.11 1.69
N TYR A 119 -5.42 -0.02 1.95
CA TYR A 119 -3.97 -0.17 2.03
C TYR A 119 -3.48 -1.10 0.92
N GLN A 120 -2.63 -0.61 0.01
CA GLN A 120 -1.86 -1.52 -0.85
C GLN A 120 -0.74 -2.12 -0.01
N VAL A 121 -0.77 -3.44 0.14
CA VAL A 121 0.23 -4.17 0.93
C VAL A 121 1.61 -3.91 0.34
N ASN A 122 2.48 -3.33 1.15
CA ASN A 122 3.81 -2.92 0.71
C ASN A 122 4.66 -4.12 0.32
N HIS A 123 5.51 -3.90 -0.68
CA HIS A 123 6.55 -4.83 -1.10
C HIS A 123 6.01 -6.24 -1.36
N HIS A 124 4.85 -6.31 -2.03
CA HIS A 124 4.16 -7.56 -2.37
C HIS A 124 3.73 -8.40 -1.16
N GLY A 125 3.85 -7.91 0.06
CA GLY A 125 3.68 -8.71 1.28
C GLY A 125 4.95 -9.44 1.73
N LEU A 126 6.15 -8.92 1.43
CA LEU A 126 7.40 -9.42 2.01
C LEU A 126 7.61 -8.93 3.45
N ASP A 127 8.23 -9.77 4.28
CA ASP A 127 8.43 -9.50 5.72
C ASP A 127 9.47 -8.41 6.01
N SER A 128 10.19 -7.93 5.00
CA SER A 128 11.00 -6.70 5.09
C SER A 128 10.15 -5.42 5.18
N SER A 129 8.83 -5.56 5.06
CA SER A 129 7.82 -4.49 5.04
C SER A 129 6.62 -4.92 5.89
N ASN A 130 5.50 -4.20 5.78
CA ASN A 130 4.22 -4.51 6.42
C ASN A 130 4.29 -4.46 7.96
N ASN A 131 4.94 -3.43 8.50
CA ASN A 131 5.08 -3.21 9.93
C ASN A 131 3.69 -3.18 10.64
N PRO A 132 3.45 -4.05 11.65
CA PRO A 132 2.17 -4.10 12.36
C PRO A 132 1.77 -2.77 13.01
N VAL A 133 2.72 -1.95 13.46
CA VAL A 133 2.45 -0.61 14.00
C VAL A 133 1.82 0.26 12.92
N MET A 134 2.38 0.28 11.71
CA MET A 134 1.80 1.03 10.59
C MET A 134 0.40 0.52 10.25
N ILE A 135 0.23 -0.78 10.01
CA ILE A 135 -1.06 -1.35 9.60
C ILE A 135 -2.15 -1.03 10.64
N ASN A 136 -1.89 -1.28 11.93
CA ASN A 136 -2.87 -1.02 12.98
C ASN A 136 -3.13 0.48 13.20
N SER A 137 -2.14 1.35 12.98
CA SER A 137 -2.32 2.81 13.12
C SER A 137 -3.11 3.41 11.97
N LEU A 138 -2.87 2.94 10.74
CA LEU A 138 -3.64 3.34 9.57
C LEU A 138 -5.04 2.73 9.56
N ALA A 139 -5.20 1.61 10.26
CA ALA A 139 -6.46 0.89 10.42
C ALA A 139 -7.24 0.75 9.11
N PRO A 140 -6.69 0.17 8.03
CA PRO A 140 -7.41 0.03 6.76
C PRO A 140 -8.64 -0.88 6.91
N THR A 141 -9.70 -0.61 6.14
CA THR A 141 -10.84 -1.54 6.01
C THR A 141 -10.51 -2.67 5.03
N VAL A 142 -9.79 -2.34 3.96
CA VAL A 142 -9.40 -3.29 2.91
C VAL A 142 -7.90 -3.25 2.71
N SER A 143 -7.28 -4.43 2.55
CA SER A 143 -5.91 -4.54 2.04
C SER A 143 -5.90 -5.18 0.66
N VAL A 144 -4.98 -4.76 -0.20
CA VAL A 144 -4.78 -5.32 -1.55
C VAL A 144 -3.32 -5.69 -1.73
N MET A 145 -3.04 -6.97 -1.93
CA MET A 145 -1.69 -7.51 -2.07
C MET A 145 -1.39 -7.81 -3.54
N ASN A 146 -0.44 -7.08 -4.12
CA ASN A 146 0.06 -7.25 -5.48
C ASN A 146 1.20 -8.29 -5.56
N ASN A 147 1.01 -9.44 -4.90
CA ASN A 147 1.99 -10.51 -4.86
C ASN A 147 2.07 -11.29 -6.19
N GLY A 148 3.14 -12.07 -6.34
CA GLY A 148 3.25 -13.10 -7.37
C GLY A 148 2.95 -14.49 -6.80
N HIS A 149 2.80 -15.48 -7.67
CA HIS A 149 2.51 -16.85 -7.25
C HIS A 149 3.59 -17.47 -6.34
N THR A 150 4.82 -16.93 -6.34
CA THR A 150 5.91 -17.29 -5.42
C THR A 150 6.58 -16.12 -4.70
N LYS A 151 6.30 -14.87 -5.05
CA LYS A 151 6.85 -13.65 -4.42
C LYS A 151 5.80 -12.99 -3.52
N GLY A 152 6.15 -12.62 -2.28
CA GLY A 152 5.24 -11.96 -1.34
C GLY A 152 4.66 -12.92 -0.31
N CYS A 153 3.50 -12.62 0.27
CA CYS A 153 2.80 -13.51 1.22
C CYS A 153 3.66 -14.03 2.39
N GLY A 154 4.61 -13.25 2.89
CA GLY A 154 5.47 -13.64 4.00
C GLY A 154 4.67 -13.86 5.28
N ALA A 155 5.14 -14.75 6.15
CA ALA A 155 4.42 -15.16 7.35
C ALA A 155 4.20 -13.98 8.31
N GLY A 156 5.20 -13.12 8.49
CA GLY A 156 5.07 -11.92 9.32
C GLY A 156 4.06 -10.92 8.74
N SER A 157 4.09 -10.70 7.43
CA SER A 157 3.18 -9.81 6.71
C SER A 157 1.74 -10.32 6.77
N PHE A 158 1.52 -11.62 6.55
CA PHE A 158 0.21 -12.24 6.68
C PHE A 158 -0.32 -12.20 8.11
N ALA A 159 0.53 -12.46 9.11
CA ALA A 159 0.16 -12.32 10.52
C ALA A 159 -0.22 -10.88 10.88
N ALA A 160 0.53 -9.88 10.38
CA ALA A 160 0.24 -8.48 10.61
C ALA A 160 -1.11 -8.05 9.99
N LEU A 161 -1.40 -8.51 8.77
CA LEU A 161 -2.67 -8.24 8.08
C LEU A 161 -3.85 -8.94 8.76
N LYS A 162 -3.73 -10.25 9.06
CA LYS A 162 -4.79 -11.01 9.75
C LYS A 162 -5.03 -10.52 11.18
N GLY A 163 -4.00 -10.03 11.86
CA GLY A 163 -4.09 -9.48 13.23
C GLY A 163 -4.69 -8.08 13.31
N ALA A 164 -4.79 -7.35 12.20
CA ALA A 164 -5.36 -6.00 12.17
C ALA A 164 -6.89 -6.04 12.21
N LYS A 165 -7.48 -5.73 13.37
CA LYS A 165 -8.94 -5.79 13.61
C LYS A 165 -9.78 -4.92 12.68
N SER A 166 -9.18 -3.92 12.04
CA SER A 166 -9.88 -3.02 11.12
C SER A 166 -10.13 -3.65 9.75
N ILE A 167 -9.32 -4.65 9.35
CA ILE A 167 -9.37 -5.24 8.02
C ILE A 167 -10.56 -6.19 7.94
N GLN A 168 -11.50 -5.89 7.05
CA GLN A 168 -12.66 -6.72 6.74
C GLN A 168 -12.41 -7.65 5.55
N ALA A 169 -11.50 -7.27 4.65
CA ALA A 169 -11.16 -8.07 3.48
C ALA A 169 -9.70 -7.89 3.06
N MET A 170 -9.05 -9.01 2.74
CA MET A 170 -7.74 -9.07 2.11
C MET A 170 -7.93 -9.52 0.66
N TRP A 171 -7.62 -8.66 -0.30
CA TRP A 171 -7.61 -9.00 -1.72
C TRP A 171 -6.19 -9.31 -2.18
N GLN A 172 -6.03 -10.25 -3.10
CA GLN A 172 -4.74 -10.82 -3.46
C GLN A 172 -4.65 -11.05 -4.97
N VAL A 173 -3.57 -10.60 -5.62
CA VAL A 173 -3.49 -10.71 -7.08
C VAL A 173 -3.19 -12.15 -7.52
N HIS A 174 -2.28 -12.86 -6.84
CA HIS A 174 -1.95 -14.24 -7.17
C HIS A 174 -2.06 -15.15 -5.96
N LYS A 175 -2.53 -16.38 -6.11
CA LYS A 175 -2.44 -17.41 -5.07
C LYS A 175 -0.96 -17.68 -4.74
N ASN A 176 -0.58 -17.69 -3.47
CA ASN A 176 0.71 -18.19 -3.04
C ASN A 176 0.75 -19.71 -3.27
N LEU A 177 1.69 -20.16 -4.11
CA LEU A 177 1.92 -21.56 -4.47
C LEU A 177 3.21 -22.12 -3.85
N ARG A 178 3.86 -21.37 -2.95
CA ARG A 178 5.03 -21.88 -2.23
C ARG A 178 4.65 -23.02 -1.30
N LYS A 179 5.51 -24.04 -1.26
CA LYS A 179 5.33 -25.22 -0.39
C LYS A 179 5.54 -24.94 1.10
N LYS A 180 6.31 -23.89 1.45
CA LYS A 180 6.71 -23.60 2.84
C LYS A 180 5.61 -22.94 3.68
N ASP A 181 4.66 -22.29 3.03
CA ASP A 181 3.62 -21.46 3.65
C ASP A 181 2.32 -21.46 2.80
N PRO A 182 1.79 -22.63 2.41
CA PRO A 182 0.63 -22.75 1.52
C PRO A 182 -0.65 -22.11 2.10
N GLU A 183 -0.72 -21.93 3.41
CA GLU A 183 -1.81 -21.30 4.15
C GLU A 183 -1.83 -19.77 4.07
N ASN A 184 -0.74 -19.14 3.60
CA ASN A 184 -0.65 -17.69 3.42
C ASN A 184 -1.36 -17.24 2.14
N ASN A 185 -2.67 -17.41 2.16
CA ASN A 185 -3.61 -17.00 1.15
C ASN A 185 -4.85 -16.38 1.83
N THR A 186 -5.48 -15.41 1.16
CA THR A 186 -6.87 -15.03 1.47
C THR A 186 -7.84 -16.10 0.94
N ILE A 187 -9.15 -15.90 1.13
CA ILE A 187 -10.17 -16.77 0.53
C ILE A 187 -10.10 -16.69 -1.01
N GLU A 188 -10.38 -17.81 -1.69
CA GLU A 188 -10.18 -17.91 -3.14
C GLU A 188 -10.94 -16.85 -3.94
N ASP A 189 -12.13 -16.44 -3.48
CA ASP A 189 -12.93 -15.44 -4.18
C ASP A 189 -12.25 -14.07 -4.31
N TYR A 190 -11.34 -13.76 -3.39
CA TYR A 190 -10.57 -12.52 -3.38
C TYR A 190 -9.19 -12.67 -4.04
N ILE A 191 -8.92 -13.81 -4.69
CA ILE A 191 -7.70 -14.07 -5.46
C ILE A 191 -7.98 -13.97 -6.97
N ALA A 192 -7.27 -13.09 -7.68
CA ALA A 192 -7.48 -12.90 -9.11
C ALA A 192 -6.88 -14.02 -9.98
N ASN A 193 -5.72 -14.57 -9.60
CA ASN A 193 -5.01 -15.59 -10.37
C ASN A 193 -4.64 -16.78 -9.48
N LEU A 194 -5.06 -18.00 -9.86
CA LEU A 194 -4.90 -19.19 -9.01
C LEU A 194 -3.75 -20.11 -9.43
N THR A 195 -3.22 -19.91 -10.63
CA THR A 195 -2.23 -20.76 -11.28
C THR A 195 -0.84 -20.15 -11.18
N ASP A 196 0.17 -20.96 -11.50
CA ASP A 196 1.55 -20.49 -11.62
C ASP A 196 1.74 -19.59 -12.86
N ARG A 197 2.98 -19.19 -13.12
CA ARG A 197 3.32 -18.32 -14.26
C ARG A 197 2.76 -18.82 -15.60
N ASP A 198 2.90 -20.12 -15.88
CA ASP A 198 2.65 -20.66 -17.21
C ASP A 198 1.14 -20.84 -17.45
N GLY A 199 0.36 -21.07 -16.39
CA GLY A 199 -1.09 -21.07 -16.42
C GLY A 199 -1.76 -19.71 -16.18
N CYS A 200 -1.01 -18.64 -15.90
CA CYS A 200 -1.57 -17.37 -15.46
C CYS A 200 -2.23 -16.60 -16.62
N LYS A 201 -3.48 -16.19 -16.44
CA LYS A 201 -4.23 -15.37 -17.41
C LYS A 201 -4.08 -13.86 -17.17
N GLY A 202 -3.43 -13.46 -16.08
CA GLY A 202 -3.17 -12.05 -15.77
C GLY A 202 -4.42 -11.26 -15.42
N HIS A 203 -5.39 -11.87 -14.73
CA HIS A 203 -6.57 -11.16 -14.23
C HIS A 203 -6.15 -10.05 -13.26
N TYR A 204 -6.79 -8.89 -13.36
CA TYR A 204 -6.59 -7.77 -12.45
C TYR A 204 -7.62 -7.78 -11.32
N LEU A 205 -7.33 -7.07 -10.24
CA LEU A 205 -8.33 -6.62 -9.27
C LEU A 205 -8.67 -5.16 -9.55
N LYS A 206 -9.92 -4.77 -9.36
CA LYS A 206 -10.36 -3.39 -9.59
C LYS A 206 -10.95 -2.79 -8.32
N LEU A 207 -10.36 -1.67 -7.90
CA LEU A 207 -10.94 -0.74 -6.94
C LEU A 207 -11.67 0.36 -7.72
N SER A 208 -12.91 0.66 -7.35
CA SER A 208 -13.68 1.79 -7.89
C SER A 208 -14.24 2.61 -6.75
N VAL A 209 -14.03 3.92 -6.76
CA VAL A 209 -14.56 4.84 -5.74
C VAL A 209 -15.69 5.64 -6.38
N ALA A 210 -16.82 5.77 -5.67
CA ALA A 210 -17.92 6.62 -6.12
C ALA A 210 -17.45 8.07 -6.28
N ALA A 211 -18.06 8.81 -7.20
CA ALA A 211 -17.63 10.19 -7.51
C ALA A 211 -17.69 11.13 -6.30
N ASP A 212 -18.56 10.86 -5.32
CA ASP A 212 -18.68 11.61 -4.07
C ASP A 212 -17.70 11.16 -2.98
N GLY A 213 -16.95 10.08 -3.21
CA GLY A 213 -15.98 9.53 -2.27
C GLY A 213 -16.59 8.80 -1.07
N LYS A 214 -17.92 8.56 -1.04
CA LYS A 214 -18.59 7.98 0.14
C LYS A 214 -18.60 6.46 0.17
N THR A 215 -18.48 5.83 -0.99
CA THR A 215 -18.42 4.36 -1.12
C THR A 215 -17.33 3.96 -2.10
N TYR A 216 -16.85 2.73 -1.95
CA TYR A 216 -15.92 2.13 -2.89
C TYR A 216 -16.18 0.63 -3.01
N SER A 217 -15.90 0.07 -4.18
CA SER A 217 -16.05 -1.37 -4.43
C SER A 217 -14.72 -1.99 -4.86
N MET A 218 -14.46 -3.18 -4.34
CA MET A 218 -13.46 -4.09 -4.90
C MET A 218 -14.16 -5.13 -5.76
N SER A 219 -13.57 -5.46 -6.91
CA SER A 219 -14.08 -6.51 -7.79
C SER A 219 -12.98 -7.38 -8.37
N ASN A 220 -13.27 -8.67 -8.51
CA ASN A 220 -12.46 -9.67 -9.19
C ASN A 220 -13.19 -10.13 -10.47
N PRO A 221 -12.79 -9.64 -11.66
CA PRO A 221 -13.40 -10.05 -12.92
C PRO A 221 -13.25 -11.53 -13.26
N ARG A 222 -12.30 -12.26 -12.64
CA ARG A 222 -12.14 -13.71 -12.85
C ARG A 222 -13.41 -14.49 -12.49
N ASN A 223 -14.06 -14.12 -11.38
CA ASN A 223 -15.23 -14.83 -10.83
C ASN A 223 -16.47 -13.94 -10.65
N GLY A 224 -16.41 -12.66 -11.06
CA GLY A 224 -17.52 -11.72 -10.88
C GLY A 224 -17.72 -11.24 -9.44
N GLN A 225 -16.87 -11.64 -8.49
CA GLN A 225 -16.99 -11.21 -7.09
C GLN A 225 -16.87 -9.69 -7.00
N LYS A 226 -17.82 -9.06 -6.30
CA LYS A 226 -17.83 -7.62 -6.04
C LYS A 226 -18.31 -7.35 -4.62
N VAL A 227 -17.54 -6.56 -3.88
CA VAL A 227 -17.88 -6.14 -2.51
C VAL A 227 -17.80 -4.63 -2.43
N THR A 228 -18.83 -4.00 -1.87
CA THR A 228 -18.90 -2.54 -1.67
C THR A 228 -18.75 -2.21 -0.19
N TYR A 229 -17.94 -1.21 0.10
CA TYR A 229 -17.64 -0.73 1.44
C TYR A 229 -18.03 0.74 1.57
N GLN A 230 -18.31 1.15 2.80
CA GLN A 230 -18.51 2.55 3.14
C GLN A 230 -17.15 3.19 3.46
N THR A 231 -16.93 4.41 2.98
CA THR A 231 -15.81 5.25 3.40
C THR A 231 -15.95 5.59 4.88
N LYS A 232 -14.84 5.51 5.62
CA LYS A 232 -14.81 5.85 7.04
C LYS A 232 -15.20 7.31 7.27
N LYS A 233 -16.08 7.53 8.26
CA LYS A 233 -16.33 8.86 8.82
C LYS A 233 -15.08 9.30 9.60
N ARG A 234 -14.65 10.54 9.41
CA ARG A 234 -13.47 11.13 10.05
C ARG A 234 -13.82 12.52 10.56
#